data_AF-A0A3P7QQ83-F1
#
_entry.id   AF-A0A3P7QQ83-F1
#
_cell.length_a   1.000
_cell.length_b   1.000
_cell.length_c   1.000
_cell.angle_alpha   90.00
_cell.angle_beta   90.00
_cell.angle_gamma   90.00
#
_symmetry.space_group_name_H-M   'P 1'
#
loop_
_entity.id
_entity.type
_entity.pdbx_description
1 polymer ?
#
loop_
_entity_poly.entity_id
_entity_poly.type
_entity_poly.pdbx_seq_one_letter_code
_entity_poly.pdbx_strand_id
1 'polypeptide(L)'
;MAAALYDFKSSEPADLAFETGDILLLEDNENQAWNLAFNPRTLRTGNIPMNYVATESDSIACQAWYNINRTEAERKLFIPGVENGMFILRPSSATPLDRVGGCLLMPRPKVVPPPFNFEAYEIDRSIVKLTNQLGKGNFGEVWLAKMQTVTVAVKTCLPTATREDFVNEAQTMFILNHPRLVRFLGYCNKPADEPFYLITEYMEKGSLRDFLINNRPHINYEKCLQIIHQVCFYSS
;
A
#
# COMPACT_ATOMS: atom_id res chain seq x y z
N MET A 1 6.88 16.35 1.89
CA MET A 1 5.73 15.77 2.62
C MET A 1 5.19 14.56 1.86
N ALA A 2 4.55 13.62 2.55
CA ALA A 2 3.90 12.45 1.95
C ALA A 2 2.59 12.09 2.66
N ALA A 3 1.68 11.39 1.98
CA ALA A 3 0.43 10.89 2.54
C ALA A 3 0.43 9.36 2.61
N ALA A 4 0.07 8.79 3.75
CA ALA A 4 -0.01 7.34 3.94
C ALA A 4 -1.15 6.72 3.13
N LEU A 5 -0.82 5.73 2.31
CA LEU A 5 -1.76 4.99 1.46
C LEU A 5 -2.34 3.77 2.17
N TYR A 6 -1.61 3.24 3.14
CA TYR A 6 -1.96 2.03 3.89
C TYR A 6 -1.60 2.20 5.36
N ASP A 7 -2.24 1.41 6.20
CA ASP A 7 -1.86 1.28 7.60
C ASP A 7 -0.51 0.57 7.70
N PHE A 8 0.38 1.12 8.52
CA PHE A 8 1.67 0.53 8.81
C PHE A 8 1.82 0.34 10.31
N LYS A 9 1.94 -0.93 10.71
CA LYS A 9 2.17 -1.32 12.10
C LYS A 9 3.65 -1.63 12.28
N SER A 10 4.30 -0.85 13.12
CA SER A 10 5.69 -1.08 13.48
C SER A 10 5.81 -2.18 14.55
N SER A 11 6.81 -3.05 14.41
CA SER A 11 7.25 -4.00 15.44
C SER A 11 8.56 -3.56 16.13
N GLU A 12 9.23 -2.53 15.60
CA GLU A 12 10.55 -2.06 16.03
C GLU A 12 10.47 -0.62 16.58
N PRO A 13 11.19 -0.28 17.65
CA PRO A 13 11.11 1.06 18.26
C PRO A 13 11.49 2.20 17.30
N ALA A 14 12.35 1.90 16.32
CA ALA A 14 12.89 2.83 15.34
C ALA A 14 11.93 3.15 14.19
N ASP A 15 10.90 2.32 13.97
CA ASP A 15 9.94 2.51 12.88
C ASP A 15 8.72 3.31 13.36
N LEU A 16 8.23 4.17 12.47
CA LEU A 16 7.07 5.00 12.75
C LEU A 16 5.81 4.29 12.28
N ALA A 17 4.97 3.87 13.22
CA ALA A 17 3.63 3.39 12.90
C ALA A 17 2.73 4.55 12.44
N PHE A 18 1.91 4.32 11.42
CA PHE A 18 0.97 5.31 10.88
C PHE A 18 -0.28 4.63 10.33
N GLU A 19 -1.36 5.40 10.19
CA GLU A 19 -2.64 4.95 9.65
C GLU A 19 -2.86 5.53 8.25
N THR A 20 -3.66 4.84 7.45
CA THR A 20 -4.06 5.30 6.12
C THR A 20 -4.64 6.72 6.21
N GLY A 21 -4.12 7.63 5.39
CA GLY A 21 -4.49 9.05 5.40
C GLY A 21 -3.66 9.95 6.32
N ASP A 22 -2.73 9.39 7.11
CA ASP A 22 -1.78 10.20 7.87
C ASP A 22 -0.89 11.03 6.93
N ILE A 23 -0.61 12.27 7.34
CA ILE A 23 0.33 13.16 6.67
C ILE A 23 1.69 13.01 7.35
N LEU A 24 2.72 12.71 6.56
CA LEU A 24 4.06 12.40 7.04
C LEU A 24 5.05 13.43 6.48
N LEU A 25 5.81 14.08 7.37
CA LEU A 25 6.86 15.01 6.99
C LEU A 25 8.14 14.20 6.79
N LEU A 26 8.58 14.08 5.53
CA LEU A 26 9.83 13.38 5.19
C LEU A 26 11.02 14.28 5.46
N GLU A 27 12.11 13.71 5.95
CA GLU A 27 13.42 14.35 5.87
C GLU A 27 14.02 14.15 4.47
N ASP A 28 14.71 15.18 3.95
CA ASP A 28 15.36 15.14 2.64
C ASP A 28 16.53 14.16 2.68
N ASN A 29 16.24 12.91 2.30
CA ASN A 29 17.23 11.90 1.99
C ASN A 29 16.99 11.43 0.55
N GLU A 30 18.00 11.64 -0.30
CA GLU A 30 17.99 11.14 -1.67
C GLU A 30 18.12 9.61 -1.65
N ASN A 31 17.02 8.94 -1.99
CA ASN A 31 16.92 7.52 -2.27
C ASN A 31 17.24 6.54 -1.12
N GLN A 32 16.17 6.00 -0.55
CA GLN A 32 16.09 4.60 -0.10
C GLN A 32 14.63 4.18 0.01
N ALA A 33 14.35 2.88 -0.15
CA ALA A 33 13.02 2.28 0.03
C ALA A 33 12.38 2.61 1.40
N TRP A 34 13.17 3.12 2.34
CA TRP A 34 12.77 3.65 3.62
C TRP A 34 13.30 5.07 3.81
N ASN A 35 12.50 5.93 4.42
CA ASN A 35 12.93 7.28 4.77
C ASN A 35 12.51 7.63 6.20
N LEU A 36 13.24 8.55 6.82
CA LEU A 36 12.89 9.08 8.13
C LEU A 36 11.73 10.07 7.96
N ALA A 37 10.69 9.88 8.75
CA ALA A 37 9.53 10.75 8.71
C ALA A 37 9.03 11.11 10.10
N PHE A 38 8.34 12.24 10.18
CA PHE A 38 7.60 12.69 11.35
C PHE A 38 6.10 12.66 11.08
N ASN A 39 5.33 12.04 11.98
CA ASN A 39 3.87 12.04 11.94
C ASN A 39 3.32 13.10 12.90
N PRO A 40 2.73 14.22 12.40
CA PRO A 40 2.16 15.27 13.24
C PRO A 40 0.95 14.80 14.06
N ARG A 41 0.24 13.73 13.64
CA ARG A 41 -0.89 13.18 14.41
C ARG A 41 -0.41 12.52 15.69
N THR A 42 0.65 11.73 15.60
CA THR A 42 1.19 10.96 16.75
C THR A 42 2.36 11.66 17.43
N LEU A 43 2.88 12.74 16.86
CA LEU A 43 4.07 13.46 17.30
C LEU A 43 5.31 12.55 17.44
N ARG A 44 5.42 11.53 16.57
CA ARG A 44 6.53 10.59 16.58
C ARG A 44 7.33 10.71 15.28
N THR A 45 8.63 10.51 15.41
CA THR A 45 9.56 10.35 14.30
C THR A 45 10.04 8.91 14.23
N GLY A 46 10.25 8.40 13.03
CA GLY A 46 10.81 7.07 12.81
C GLY A 46 10.84 6.72 11.33
N ASN A 47 11.44 5.59 11.02
CA ASN A 47 11.57 5.14 9.63
C ASN A 47 10.22 4.67 9.10
N ILE A 48 9.93 5.03 7.86
CA ILE A 48 8.74 4.61 7.13
C ILE A 48 9.12 4.03 5.78
N PRO A 49 8.38 3.02 5.29
CA PRO A 49 8.58 2.49 3.96
C PRO A 49 7.96 3.43 2.91
N MET A 50 8.76 3.82 1.91
CA MET A 50 8.36 4.80 0.89
C MET A 50 7.26 4.27 -0.04
N ASN A 51 7.11 2.95 -0.20
CA ASN A 51 6.02 2.34 -0.97
C ASN A 51 4.65 2.33 -0.24
N TYR A 52 4.61 2.79 1.02
CA TYR A 52 3.36 2.97 1.78
C TYR A 52 2.84 4.40 1.75
N VAL A 53 3.57 5.32 1.11
CA VAL A 53 3.27 6.75 1.11
C VAL A 53 3.34 7.34 -0.29
N ALA A 54 2.49 8.31 -0.59
CA ALA A 54 2.55 9.10 -1.82
C ALA A 54 3.18 10.46 -1.54
N THR A 55 4.27 10.79 -2.24
CA THR A 55 4.99 12.07 -2.10
C THR A 55 4.34 13.19 -2.91
N GLU A 56 4.81 14.42 -2.70
CA GLU A 56 4.30 15.66 -3.34
C GLU A 56 4.27 15.62 -4.88
N SER A 57 5.12 14.83 -5.52
CA SER A 57 5.18 14.68 -6.97
C SER A 57 3.96 13.95 -7.56
N ASP A 58 3.32 13.08 -6.78
CA ASP A 58 2.33 12.11 -7.28
C ASP A 58 0.89 12.38 -6.78
N SER A 59 0.68 13.37 -5.90
CA SER A 59 -0.62 13.56 -5.23
C SER A 59 -1.12 14.99 -5.24
N ILE A 60 -2.22 15.22 -5.97
CA ILE A 60 -3.03 16.47 -5.96
C ILE A 60 -3.48 16.83 -4.52
N ALA A 61 -3.56 15.86 -3.60
CA ALA A 61 -3.90 16.13 -2.20
C ALA A 61 -2.78 16.89 -1.46
N CYS A 62 -1.51 16.63 -1.78
CA CYS A 62 -0.38 17.33 -1.18
C CYS A 62 -0.30 18.79 -1.68
N GLN A 63 -0.59 19.02 -2.96
CA GLN A 63 -0.68 20.38 -3.54
C GLN A 63 -1.88 21.18 -2.99
N ALA A 64 -2.92 20.49 -2.52
CA ALA A 64 -4.10 21.09 -1.92
C ALA A 64 -3.97 21.34 -0.41
N TRP A 65 -2.87 20.93 0.26
CA TRP A 65 -2.69 21.09 1.71
C TRP A 65 -2.13 22.45 2.09
N TYR A 66 -2.84 23.17 2.96
CA TYR A 66 -2.44 24.46 3.51
C TYR A 66 -2.61 24.48 5.03
N ASN A 67 -1.57 24.90 5.75
CA ASN A 67 -1.64 25.13 7.19
C ASN A 67 -2.29 26.49 7.51
N ILE A 68 -3.59 26.60 7.21
CA ILE A 68 -4.39 27.84 7.34
C ILE A 68 -5.70 27.58 8.08
N ASN A 69 -6.28 28.62 8.67
CA ASN A 69 -7.58 28.52 9.36
C ASN A 69 -8.76 28.52 8.38
N ARG A 70 -9.98 28.29 8.90
CA ARG A 70 -11.21 28.24 8.08
C ARG A 70 -11.41 29.50 7.24
N THR A 71 -11.30 30.66 7.88
CA THR A 71 -11.52 31.96 7.26
C THR A 71 -10.54 32.22 6.12
N GLU A 72 -9.27 31.85 6.30
CA GLU A 72 -8.25 32.02 5.26
C GLU A 72 -8.40 31.02 4.11
N ALA A 73 -8.85 29.80 4.38
CA ALA A 73 -9.18 28.84 3.33
C ALA A 73 -10.39 29.28 2.49
N GLU A 74 -11.45 29.79 3.13
CA GLU A 74 -12.60 30.36 2.43
C GLU A 74 -12.15 31.54 1.57
N ARG A 75 -11.39 32.49 2.13
CA ARG A 75 -10.87 33.65 1.38
C ARG A 75 -10.08 33.25 0.14
N LYS A 76 -9.30 32.16 0.21
CA LYS A 76 -8.51 31.64 -0.92
C LYS A 76 -9.35 30.91 -1.98
N LEU A 77 -10.44 30.24 -1.57
CA LEU A 77 -11.38 29.60 -2.51
C LEU A 77 -12.29 30.61 -3.23
N PHE A 78 -12.50 31.80 -2.65
CA PHE A 78 -13.30 32.88 -3.24
C PHE A 78 -12.51 33.86 -4.13
N ILE A 79 -11.23 33.58 -4.43
CA ILE A 79 -10.45 34.41 -5.34
C ILE A 79 -11.04 34.30 -6.77
N PRO A 80 -11.32 35.42 -7.46
CA PRO A 80 -11.78 35.38 -8.85
C PRO A 80 -10.77 34.65 -9.74
N GLY A 81 -11.20 33.55 -10.37
CA GLY A 81 -10.35 32.65 -11.16
C GLY A 81 -10.21 31.23 -10.61
N VAL A 82 -10.72 30.95 -9.41
CA VAL A 82 -10.85 29.60 -8.86
C VAL A 82 -12.11 28.93 -9.43
N GLU A 83 -11.95 27.76 -10.06
CA GLU A 83 -13.07 27.02 -10.67
C GLU A 83 -13.91 26.28 -9.63
N ASN A 84 -15.21 26.15 -9.91
CA ASN A 84 -16.13 25.37 -9.08
C ASN A 84 -15.69 23.91 -9.00
N GLY A 85 -15.42 23.42 -7.79
CA GLY A 85 -14.92 22.05 -7.53
C GLY A 85 -13.47 22.00 -7.04
N MET A 86 -12.75 23.12 -7.04
CA MET A 86 -11.43 23.22 -6.39
C MET A 86 -11.57 23.16 -4.85
N PHE A 87 -10.62 22.49 -4.19
CA PHE A 87 -10.66 22.26 -2.75
C PHE A 87 -9.30 22.56 -2.10
N ILE A 88 -9.35 22.92 -0.82
CA ILE A 88 -8.18 23.11 0.05
C ILE A 88 -8.31 22.16 1.24
N LEU A 89 -7.26 21.41 1.54
CA LEU A 89 -7.11 20.64 2.76
C LEU A 89 -6.40 21.51 3.81
N ARG A 90 -6.91 21.51 5.05
CA ARG A 90 -6.35 22.29 6.16
C ARG A 90 -6.56 21.59 7.50
N PRO A 91 -5.76 21.88 8.53
CA PRO A 91 -6.05 21.41 9.88
C PRO A 91 -7.38 21.95 10.40
N SER A 92 -8.13 21.09 11.09
CA SER A 92 -9.39 21.44 11.72
C SER A 92 -9.13 22.25 12.99
N SER A 93 -9.83 23.39 13.13
CA SER A 93 -9.81 24.22 14.33
C SER A 93 -10.97 23.89 15.28
N ALA A 94 -11.76 22.86 15.00
CA ALA A 94 -12.87 22.47 15.85
C ALA A 94 -12.37 21.65 17.05
N THR A 95 -12.67 22.13 18.26
CA THR A 95 -12.58 21.31 19.47
C THR A 95 -13.52 20.11 19.34
N PRO A 96 -13.23 18.96 19.98
CA PRO A 96 -13.91 17.69 19.70
C PRO A 96 -15.41 17.60 20.08
N LEU A 97 -16.06 18.69 20.50
CA LEU A 97 -17.34 18.61 21.22
C LEU A 97 -18.60 19.09 20.50
N ASP A 98 -18.55 19.67 19.31
CA ASP A 98 -19.78 20.10 18.61
C ASP A 98 -20.15 19.14 17.47
N ARG A 99 -20.81 18.06 17.87
CA ARG A 99 -21.66 17.25 16.99
C ARG A 99 -22.90 18.08 16.67
N VAL A 100 -23.01 18.54 15.43
CA VAL A 100 -24.23 18.77 14.60
C VAL A 100 -23.87 19.85 13.57
N GLY A 101 -23.63 19.41 12.35
CA GLY A 101 -23.20 20.26 11.25
C GLY A 101 -22.22 19.48 10.42
N GLY A 102 -22.71 18.87 9.33
CA GLY A 102 -21.99 17.93 8.46
C GLY A 102 -20.62 18.43 8.07
N CYS A 103 -19.63 18.07 8.89
CA CYS A 103 -18.26 18.08 8.49
C CYS A 103 -18.13 16.85 7.58
N LEU A 104 -17.63 17.04 6.36
CA LEU A 104 -17.21 15.97 5.45
C LEU A 104 -16.01 15.26 6.12
N LEU A 105 -16.29 14.59 7.24
CA LEU A 105 -15.34 13.86 8.04
C LEU A 105 -15.12 12.57 7.30
N MET A 106 -13.88 12.45 6.84
CA MET A 106 -13.36 11.44 5.93
C MET A 106 -13.57 11.85 4.48
N PRO A 107 -12.61 12.59 3.89
CA PRO A 107 -12.37 12.42 2.46
C PRO A 107 -12.36 10.92 2.19
N ARG A 108 -13.18 10.48 1.21
CA ARG A 108 -13.08 9.11 0.70
C ARG A 108 -11.59 8.80 0.52
N PRO A 109 -11.08 7.65 1.00
CA PRO A 109 -9.74 7.21 0.65
C PRO A 109 -9.65 7.36 -0.86
N LYS A 110 -8.78 8.27 -1.34
CA LYS A 110 -8.53 8.35 -2.76
C LYS A 110 -8.02 6.96 -3.12
N VAL A 111 -8.63 6.33 -4.12
CA VAL A 111 -7.97 5.23 -4.83
C VAL A 111 -6.73 5.88 -5.40
N VAL A 112 -5.62 5.79 -4.67
CA VAL A 112 -4.36 6.33 -5.14
C VAL A 112 -3.99 5.39 -6.29
N PRO A 113 -3.89 5.91 -7.53
CA PRO A 113 -3.38 5.10 -8.61
C PRO A 113 -2.03 4.54 -8.12
N PRO A 114 -1.69 3.30 -8.50
CA PRO A 114 -0.36 2.79 -8.22
C PRO A 114 0.64 3.88 -8.58
N PRO A 115 1.63 4.16 -7.73
CA PRO A 115 2.59 5.21 -8.00
C PRO A 115 3.08 5.11 -9.45
N PHE A 116 3.26 6.22 -10.14
CA PHE A 116 3.51 6.18 -11.58
C PHE A 116 4.85 5.53 -11.95
N ASN A 117 5.68 5.21 -10.95
CA ASN A 117 7.00 4.63 -11.13
C ASN A 117 7.07 3.16 -10.67
N PHE A 118 6.94 2.24 -11.62
CA PHE A 118 7.16 0.80 -11.40
C PHE A 118 8.57 0.50 -10.88
N GLU A 119 9.59 1.26 -11.29
CA GLU A 119 10.98 1.04 -10.88
C GLU A 119 11.22 1.29 -9.38
N ALA A 120 10.39 2.12 -8.75
CA ALA A 120 10.45 2.35 -7.30
C ALA A 120 10.10 1.10 -6.46
N TYR A 121 9.50 0.09 -7.09
CA TYR A 121 9.14 -1.19 -6.49
C TYR A 121 10.21 -2.27 -6.73
N GLU A 122 11.30 -1.91 -7.40
CA GLU A 122 12.48 -2.77 -7.48
C GLU A 122 13.16 -2.82 -6.11
N ILE A 123 13.23 -4.02 -5.55
CA ILE A 123 13.79 -4.31 -4.25
C ILE A 123 15.13 -5.02 -4.43
N ASP A 124 16.13 -4.63 -3.64
CA ASP A 124 17.38 -5.36 -3.56
C ASP A 124 17.12 -6.78 -3.05
N ARG A 125 17.50 -7.78 -3.85
CA ARG A 125 17.38 -9.19 -3.50
C ARG A 125 18.03 -9.53 -2.16
N SER A 126 19.11 -8.85 -1.79
CA SER A 126 19.86 -9.12 -0.55
C SER A 126 19.02 -8.96 0.71
N ILE A 127 17.97 -8.15 0.68
CA ILE A 127 17.06 -7.93 1.82
C ILE A 127 15.93 -8.97 1.89
N VAL A 128 15.80 -9.83 0.88
CA VAL A 128 14.77 -10.88 0.79
C VAL A 128 15.39 -12.24 1.10
N LYS A 129 15.03 -12.81 2.25
CA LYS A 129 15.52 -14.13 2.68
C LYS A 129 14.43 -15.18 2.48
N LEU A 130 14.60 -16.03 1.47
CA LEU A 130 13.71 -17.17 1.26
C LEU A 130 13.84 -18.15 2.44
N THR A 131 12.72 -18.74 2.86
CA THR A 131 12.62 -19.64 4.01
C THR A 131 12.06 -20.99 3.60
N ASN A 132 10.74 -21.15 3.61
CA ASN A 132 10.04 -22.40 3.31
C ASN A 132 9.38 -22.34 1.93
N GLN A 133 9.50 -23.39 1.13
CA GLN A 133 8.72 -23.50 -0.11
C GLN A 133 7.24 -23.74 0.24
N LEU A 134 6.36 -22.84 -0.19
CA LEU A 134 4.91 -22.91 0.02
C LEU A 134 4.21 -23.72 -1.07
N GLY A 135 4.74 -23.69 -2.30
CA GLY A 135 4.17 -24.45 -3.40
C GLY A 135 5.05 -24.43 -4.65
N LYS A 136 4.82 -25.42 -5.52
CA LYS A 136 5.47 -25.54 -6.83
C LYS A 136 4.40 -25.86 -7.86
N GLY A 137 4.36 -25.08 -8.94
CA GLY A 137 3.42 -25.27 -10.03
C GLY A 137 4.04 -24.97 -11.39
N ASN A 138 3.19 -25.01 -12.43
CA ASN A 138 3.62 -24.77 -13.81
C ASN A 138 4.04 -23.31 -14.07
N PHE A 139 3.80 -22.40 -13.14
CA PHE A 139 4.12 -20.97 -13.24
C PHE A 139 5.30 -20.56 -12.36
N GLY A 140 6.04 -21.53 -11.80
CA GLY A 140 7.17 -21.31 -10.92
C GLY A 140 6.93 -21.81 -9.50
N GLU A 141 7.77 -21.35 -8.58
CA GLU A 141 7.77 -21.77 -7.18
C GLU A 141 7.38 -20.60 -6.30
N VAL A 142 6.57 -20.86 -5.27
CA VAL A 142 6.20 -19.86 -4.28
C VAL A 142 6.88 -20.21 -2.97
N TRP A 143 7.56 -19.24 -2.41
CA TRP A 143 8.35 -19.35 -1.20
C TRP A 143 7.81 -18.39 -0.15
N LEU A 144 7.77 -18.84 1.10
CA LEU A 144 7.71 -17.96 2.26
C LEU A 144 9.06 -17.28 2.36
N ALA A 145 9.08 -15.98 2.56
CA ALA A 145 10.30 -15.24 2.75
C ALA A 145 10.14 -14.18 3.83
N LYS A 146 11.29 -13.74 4.35
CA LYS A 146 11.37 -12.61 5.27
C LYS A 146 12.06 -11.46 4.53
N MET A 147 11.33 -10.38 4.34
CA MET A 147 11.85 -9.13 3.80
C MET A 147 11.96 -8.16 4.97
N GLN A 148 13.18 -8.03 5.51
CA GLN A 148 13.44 -7.31 6.76
C GLN A 148 12.56 -7.83 7.92
N THR A 149 11.54 -7.07 8.35
CA THR A 149 10.59 -7.42 9.42
C THR A 149 9.28 -8.01 8.89
N VAL A 150 9.02 -7.88 7.59
CA VAL A 150 7.76 -8.30 6.98
C VAL A 150 7.86 -9.73 6.47
N THR A 151 6.85 -10.53 6.79
CA THR A 151 6.69 -11.87 6.20
C THR A 151 5.98 -11.72 4.87
N VAL A 152 6.61 -12.23 3.80
CA VAL A 152 6.15 -12.05 2.42
C VAL A 152 6.10 -13.40 1.70
N ALA A 153 5.31 -13.46 0.64
CA ALA A 153 5.37 -14.55 -0.33
C ALA A 153 6.19 -14.10 -1.54
N VAL A 154 7.12 -14.94 -1.96
CA VAL A 154 7.98 -14.71 -3.12
C VAL A 154 7.68 -15.77 -4.16
N LYS A 155 7.16 -15.35 -5.31
CA LYS A 155 7.04 -16.22 -6.48
C LYS A 155 8.30 -16.06 -7.32
N THR A 156 8.98 -17.17 -7.57
CA THR A 156 10.12 -17.26 -8.48
C THR A 156 9.65 -17.74 -9.85
N CYS A 157 10.15 -17.12 -10.91
CA CYS A 157 9.84 -17.55 -12.26
C CYS A 157 10.57 -18.85 -12.62
N LEU A 158 10.00 -19.62 -13.55
CA LEU A 158 10.71 -20.74 -14.15
C LEU A 158 11.94 -20.23 -14.93
N PRO A 159 13.02 -21.02 -15.02
CA PRO A 159 14.20 -20.64 -15.81
C PRO A 159 13.91 -20.36 -17.28
N THR A 160 12.80 -20.87 -17.81
CA THR A 160 12.34 -20.68 -19.19
C THR A 160 11.56 -19.39 -19.42
N ALA A 161 11.17 -18.67 -18.36
CA ALA A 161 10.41 -17.43 -18.48
C ALA A 161 11.30 -16.29 -18.98
N THR A 162 10.79 -15.47 -19.88
CA THR A 162 11.53 -14.29 -20.36
C THR A 162 11.42 -13.14 -19.36
N ARG A 163 12.35 -12.18 -19.44
CA ARG A 163 12.28 -10.93 -18.66
C ARG A 163 11.00 -10.14 -18.96
N GLU A 164 10.52 -10.19 -20.20
CA GLU A 164 9.31 -9.50 -20.64
C GLU A 164 8.04 -10.11 -20.03
N ASP A 165 7.90 -11.44 -20.05
CA ASP A 165 6.78 -12.14 -19.41
C ASP A 165 6.69 -11.76 -17.94
N PHE A 166 7.85 -11.67 -17.30
CA PHE A 166 7.94 -11.29 -15.92
C PHE A 166 7.50 -9.82 -15.69
N VAL A 167 8.05 -8.87 -16.43
CA VAL A 167 7.71 -7.44 -16.25
C VAL A 167 6.22 -7.23 -16.47
N ASN A 168 5.63 -7.91 -17.46
CA ASN A 168 4.20 -7.87 -17.72
C ASN A 168 3.38 -8.42 -16.54
N GLU A 169 3.79 -9.53 -15.93
CA GLU A 169 3.11 -10.08 -14.75
C GLU A 169 3.16 -9.11 -13.55
N ALA A 170 4.33 -8.55 -13.26
CA ALA A 170 4.47 -7.61 -12.16
C ALA A 170 3.78 -6.28 -12.42
N GLN A 171 3.81 -5.75 -13.65
CA GLN A 171 3.04 -4.56 -14.01
C GLN A 171 1.54 -4.80 -13.89
N THR A 172 1.06 -5.98 -14.28
CA THR A 172 -0.34 -6.36 -14.09
C THR A 172 -0.71 -6.36 -12.62
N MET A 173 0.11 -6.96 -11.74
CA MET A 173 -0.17 -6.92 -10.30
C MET A 173 -0.02 -5.52 -9.70
N PHE A 174 0.90 -4.72 -10.23
CA PHE A 174 1.14 -3.36 -9.77
C PHE A 174 -0.08 -2.46 -9.97
N ILE A 175 -0.77 -2.58 -11.11
CA ILE A 175 -1.98 -1.80 -11.39
C ILE A 175 -3.20 -2.27 -10.59
N LEU A 176 -3.15 -3.46 -10.00
CA LEU A 176 -4.24 -4.08 -9.27
C LEU A 176 -4.16 -3.78 -7.77
N ASN A 177 -4.86 -2.73 -7.34
CA ASN A 177 -4.98 -2.37 -5.92
C ASN A 177 -6.42 -2.54 -5.43
N HIS A 178 -6.69 -3.60 -4.66
CA HIS A 178 -8.01 -3.84 -4.07
C HIS A 178 -7.91 -4.60 -2.73
N PRO A 179 -8.72 -4.29 -1.70
CA PRO A 179 -8.67 -4.96 -0.38
C PRO A 179 -8.90 -6.48 -0.38
N ARG A 180 -9.36 -7.06 -1.49
CA ARG A 180 -9.60 -8.52 -1.66
C ARG A 180 -8.70 -9.16 -2.72
N LEU A 181 -7.74 -8.41 -3.24
CA LEU A 181 -6.65 -8.94 -4.05
C LEU A 181 -5.40 -9.03 -3.19
N VAL A 182 -4.58 -10.04 -3.47
CA VAL A 182 -3.28 -10.18 -2.81
C VAL A 182 -2.43 -8.98 -3.17
N ARG A 183 -1.97 -8.25 -2.16
CA ARG A 183 -1.21 -7.01 -2.33
C ARG A 183 0.18 -7.29 -2.91
N PHE A 184 0.46 -6.61 -4.01
CA PHE A 184 1.81 -6.50 -4.56
C PHE A 184 2.67 -5.59 -3.68
N LEU A 185 3.87 -6.05 -3.31
CA LEU A 185 4.80 -5.30 -2.44
C LEU A 185 6.04 -4.82 -3.19
N GLY A 186 6.46 -5.56 -4.21
CA GLY A 186 7.59 -5.20 -5.05
C GLY A 186 8.16 -6.39 -5.78
N TYR A 187 9.36 -6.23 -6.33
CA TYR A 187 9.94 -7.19 -7.25
C TYR A 187 11.48 -7.15 -7.23
N CYS A 188 12.18 -8.25 -7.55
CA CYS A 188 13.64 -8.26 -7.69
C CYS A 188 14.06 -8.68 -9.10
N ASN A 189 14.70 -7.75 -9.83
CA ASN A 189 15.15 -7.94 -11.23
C ASN A 189 16.67 -8.07 -11.39
N LYS A 190 17.39 -8.04 -10.27
CA LYS A 190 18.86 -8.06 -10.21
C LYS A 190 19.35 -9.09 -9.17
N PRO A 191 20.57 -9.61 -9.34
CA PRO A 191 21.38 -9.52 -10.56
C PRO A 191 20.76 -10.37 -11.71
N ALA A 192 21.18 -10.12 -12.95
CA ALA A 192 20.49 -10.68 -14.14
C ALA A 192 20.68 -12.19 -14.34
N ASP A 193 21.69 -12.76 -13.69
CA ASP A 193 22.01 -14.19 -13.61
C ASP A 193 21.15 -14.93 -12.59
N GLU A 194 20.34 -14.22 -11.81
CA GLU A 194 19.49 -14.80 -10.78
C GLU A 194 17.99 -14.77 -11.13
N PRO A 195 17.19 -15.74 -10.62
CA PRO A 195 15.79 -15.88 -10.98
C PRO A 195 14.95 -14.75 -10.40
N PHE A 196 14.03 -14.22 -11.20
CA PHE A 196 13.17 -13.12 -10.80
C PHE A 196 12.34 -13.39 -9.54
N TYR A 197 12.19 -12.41 -8.63
CA TYR A 197 11.29 -12.49 -7.46
C TYR A 197 10.10 -11.54 -7.54
N LEU A 198 8.89 -12.10 -7.60
CA LEU A 198 7.65 -11.35 -7.45
C LEU A 198 7.20 -11.40 -5.99
N ILE A 199 7.12 -10.25 -5.32
CA ILE A 199 6.91 -10.17 -3.87
C ILE A 199 5.51 -9.67 -3.57
N THR A 200 4.77 -10.46 -2.81
CA THR A 200 3.42 -10.12 -2.36
C THR A 200 3.27 -10.33 -0.86
N GLU A 201 2.14 -9.89 -0.29
CA GLU A 201 1.81 -10.24 1.09
C GLU A 201 1.70 -11.77 1.26
N TYR A 202 2.04 -12.25 2.45
CA TYR A 202 1.90 -13.66 2.80
C TYR A 202 0.48 -13.95 3.31
N MET A 203 -0.15 -14.98 2.73
CA MET A 203 -1.47 -15.46 3.13
C MET A 203 -1.32 -16.69 4.04
N GLU A 204 -1.41 -16.51 5.35
CA GLU A 204 -1.17 -17.56 6.37
C GLU A 204 -2.01 -18.83 6.18
N LYS A 205 -3.23 -18.69 5.64
CA LYS A 205 -4.16 -19.81 5.41
C LYS A 205 -3.94 -20.54 4.09
N GLY A 206 -2.93 -20.14 3.31
CA GLY A 206 -2.60 -20.74 2.03
C GLY A 206 -3.67 -20.52 0.96
N SER A 207 -3.72 -21.45 0.00
CA SER A 207 -4.65 -21.36 -1.12
C SER A 207 -6.09 -21.63 -0.67
N LEU A 208 -7.07 -21.01 -1.34
CA LEU A 208 -8.48 -21.28 -1.08
C LEU A 208 -8.81 -22.77 -1.26
N ARG A 209 -8.18 -23.45 -2.24
CA ARG A 209 -8.37 -24.87 -2.47
C ARG A 209 -7.99 -25.69 -1.24
N ASP A 210 -6.79 -25.47 -0.71
CA ASP A 210 -6.29 -26.24 0.43
C ASP A 210 -7.10 -25.91 1.69
N PHE A 211 -7.46 -24.64 1.86
CA PHE A 211 -8.34 -24.21 2.95
C PHE A 211 -9.69 -24.94 2.89
N LEU A 212 -10.32 -25.03 1.72
CA LEU A 212 -11.61 -25.71 1.53
C LEU A 212 -11.51 -27.22 1.78
N ILE A 213 -10.42 -27.86 1.33
CA ILE A 213 -10.19 -29.29 1.54
C ILE A 213 -9.99 -29.59 3.05
N ASN A 214 -9.14 -28.82 3.71
CA ASN A 214 -8.78 -29.05 5.11
C ASN A 214 -9.90 -28.69 6.10
N ASN A 215 -10.78 -27.75 5.73
CA ASN A 215 -11.89 -27.29 6.57
C ASN A 215 -13.26 -27.80 6.10
N ARG A 216 -13.31 -28.77 5.19
CA ARG A 216 -14.54 -29.31 4.62
C ARG A 216 -15.66 -29.59 5.64
N PRO A 217 -15.41 -30.23 6.80
CA PRO A 217 -16.48 -30.49 7.78
C PRO A 217 -17.03 -29.22 8.47
N HIS A 218 -16.29 -28.11 8.43
CA HIS A 218 -16.66 -26.84 9.08
C HIS A 218 -17.17 -25.78 8.09
N ILE A 219 -17.20 -26.11 6.79
CA ILE A 219 -17.68 -25.20 5.75
C ILE A 219 -19.15 -25.52 5.47
N ASN A 220 -20.04 -24.71 6.03
CA ASN A 220 -21.46 -24.76 5.74
C ASN A 220 -21.82 -23.89 4.51
N TYR A 221 -23.07 -24.00 4.06
CA TYR A 221 -23.57 -23.26 2.88
C TYR A 221 -23.41 -21.74 3.02
N GLU A 222 -23.67 -21.19 4.21
CA GLU A 222 -23.51 -19.75 4.48
C GLU A 222 -22.05 -19.31 4.32
N LYS A 223 -21.09 -20.10 4.82
CA LYS A 223 -19.67 -19.80 4.68
C LYS A 223 -19.21 -19.87 3.23
N CYS A 224 -19.73 -20.81 2.44
CA CYS A 224 -19.50 -20.86 0.99
C CYS A 224 -19.99 -19.58 0.31
N LEU A 225 -21.21 -19.11 0.63
CA LEU A 225 -21.75 -17.87 0.06
C LEU A 225 -20.90 -16.64 0.43
N GLN A 226 -20.40 -16.56 1.67
CA GLN A 226 -19.49 -15.48 2.08
C GLN A 226 -18.19 -15.50 1.28
N ILE A 227 -17.58 -16.67 1.07
CA ILE A 227 -16.37 -16.82 0.28
C ILE A 227 -16.63 -16.40 -1.18
N ILE A 228 -17.71 -16.90 -1.78
CA ILE A 228 -18.11 -16.53 -3.15
C ILE A 228 -18.34 -15.02 -3.25
N HIS A 229 -19.04 -14.42 -2.29
CA HIS A 229 -19.29 -12.99 -2.27
C HIS A 229 -17.98 -12.19 -2.22
N GLN A 230 -17.02 -12.61 -1.40
CA GLN A 230 -15.73 -11.95 -1.30
C GLN A 230 -14.93 -12.02 -2.61
N VAL A 231 -14.97 -13.15 -3.31
CA VAL A 231 -14.26 -13.36 -4.59
C VAL A 231 -14.97 -12.65 -5.76
N CYS A 232 -16.31 -12.69 -5.81
CA CYS A 232 -17.08 -12.21 -6.96
C CYS A 232 -17.44 -10.71 -6.89
N PHE A 233 -17.71 -10.16 -5.70
CA PHE A 233 -18.17 -8.77 -5.60
C PHE A 233 -17.01 -7.79 -5.50
N TYR A 234 -16.57 -7.30 -6.66
CA TYR A 234 -16.09 -5.94 -6.83
C TYR A 234 -17.31 -5.01 -6.73
N SER A 235 -17.65 -4.58 -5.53
CA SER A 235 -18.65 -3.51 -5.38
C SER A 235 -17.99 -2.18 -5.72
N SER A 236 -18.51 -1.60 -6.79
CA SER A 236 -18.19 -0.35 -7.49
C SER A 236 -18.14 0.89 -6.59
#